data_AF-A0A970Q7H6-F1
#
_entry.id   AF-A0A970Q7H6-F1
#
_cell.length_a   1.000
_cell.length_b   1.000
_cell.length_c   1.000
_cell.angle_alpha   90.00
_cell.angle_beta   90.00
_cell.angle_gamma   90.00
#
_symmetry.space_group_name_H-M   'P 1'
#
loop_
_entity.id
_entity.type
_entity.pdbx_description
1 polymer ?
#
loop_
_entity_poly.entity_id
_entity_poly.type
_entity_poly.pdbx_seq_one_letter_code
_entity_poly.pdbx_strand_id
1 'polypeptide(L)'
;EMVDRTHRELTAADIARIADTYHAWRGEKDAGEYEDVPGFCKNATLEEIRKHGHVLTPGRYVGMEPEDDGEPFEEKMTRLVAQLREQQAEATKLDEAIAANLKGLGYGE
;
A
#
# COMPACT_ATOMS: atom_id res chain seq x y z
N GLU A 1 4.11 13.76 14.80
CA GLU A 1 2.93 12.88 14.97
C GLU A 1 1.83 13.29 13.99
N MET A 2 0.87 12.41 13.72
CA MET A 2 -0.27 12.77 12.86
C MET A 2 -1.22 13.67 13.67
N VAL A 3 -1.34 14.94 13.25
CA VAL A 3 -2.20 15.94 13.90
C VAL A 3 -3.63 15.82 13.38
N ASP A 4 -3.77 15.57 12.07
CA ASP A 4 -5.03 15.21 11.43
C ASP A 4 -4.78 14.27 10.23
N ARG A 5 -5.85 13.82 9.56
CA ARG A 5 -5.77 12.87 8.43
C ARG A 5 -4.80 13.30 7.32
N THR A 6 -4.58 14.60 7.16
CA THR A 6 -3.77 15.20 6.09
C THR A 6 -2.52 15.93 6.60
N HIS A 7 -2.42 16.19 7.89
CA HIS A 7 -1.32 16.89 8.51
C HIS A 7 -0.55 16.00 9.47
N ARG A 8 0.74 15.82 9.19
CA ARG A 8 1.71 15.23 10.11
C ARG A 8 2.73 16.28 10.50
N GLU A 9 2.87 16.51 11.80
CA GLU A 9 4.01 17.26 12.34
C GLU A 9 5.22 16.34 12.39
N LEU A 10 6.34 16.81 11.87
CA LEU A 10 7.60 16.08 11.96
C LEU A 10 8.21 16.35 13.33
N THR A 11 8.46 15.28 14.08
CA THR A 11 9.21 15.36 15.34
C THR A 11 10.66 15.68 15.05
N ALA A 12 11.42 16.09 16.07
CA ALA A 12 12.87 16.28 15.93
C ALA A 12 13.58 15.00 15.42
N ALA A 13 13.08 13.82 15.82
CA ALA A 13 13.60 12.53 15.35
C ALA A 13 13.27 12.28 13.88
N ASP A 14 12.06 12.61 13.41
CA ASP A 14 11.70 12.51 11.99
C ASP A 14 12.60 13.41 11.13
N ILE A 15 12.80 14.66 11.58
CA ILE A 15 13.64 15.65 10.88
C ILE A 15 15.10 15.19 10.82
N ALA A 16 15.65 14.73 11.95
CA ALA A 16 17.01 14.21 12.01
C ALA A 16 17.20 13.03 11.05
N ARG A 17 16.28 12.05 11.09
CA ARG A 17 16.31 10.89 10.18
C ARG A 17 16.32 11.31 8.70
N ILE A 18 15.48 12.26 8.30
CA ILE A 18 15.43 12.76 6.92
C ILE A 18 16.74 13.46 6.54
N ALA A 19 17.26 14.33 7.42
CA ALA A 19 18.49 15.06 7.18
C ALA A 19 19.69 14.11 7.05
N ASP A 20 19.85 13.18 8.00
CA ASP A 20 20.94 12.20 8.02
C ASP A 20 20.92 11.35 6.76
N THR A 21 19.74 10.89 6.33
CA THR A 21 19.57 10.12 5.09
C THR A 21 20.00 10.92 3.85
N TYR A 22 19.67 12.20 3.80
CA TYR A 22 20.10 13.10 2.72
C TYR A 22 21.62 13.32 2.72
N HIS A 23 22.21 13.54 3.89
CA HIS A 23 23.65 13.71 4.05
C HIS A 23 24.42 12.44 3.66
N ALA A 24 23.90 11.27 4.02
CA ALA A 24 24.44 9.97 3.61
C ALA A 24 24.35 9.80 2.08
N TRP A 25 23.20 10.13 1.48
CA TRP A 25 23.02 10.08 0.01
C TRP A 25 23.99 11.00 -0.74
N ARG A 26 24.29 12.18 -0.18
CA ARG A 26 25.31 13.08 -0.74
C ARG A 26 26.75 12.55 -0.60
N GLY A 27 26.99 11.54 0.22
CA GLY A 27 28.32 11.01 0.51
C GLY A 27 29.16 11.92 1.42
N GLU A 28 28.53 12.58 2.39
CA GLU A 28 29.25 13.37 3.39
C GLU A 28 30.09 12.48 4.31
N LYS A 29 31.29 12.95 4.66
CA LYS A 29 32.32 12.13 5.33
C LYS A 29 31.87 11.51 6.66
N ASP A 30 30.97 12.17 7.37
CA ASP A 30 30.51 11.76 8.70
C ASP A 30 29.05 11.26 8.71
N ALA A 31 28.41 11.11 7.54
CA ALA A 31 26.98 10.81 7.43
C ALA A 31 26.65 9.31 7.25
N GLY A 32 27.66 8.45 7.18
CA GLY A 32 27.48 7.01 6.95
C GLY A 32 27.20 6.65 5.48
N GLU A 33 26.89 5.37 5.24
CA GLU A 33 26.56 4.87 3.90
C GLU A 33 25.06 5.00 3.62
N TYR A 34 24.73 5.34 2.37
CA TYR A 34 23.36 5.44 1.91
C TYR A 34 22.80 4.09 1.44
N GLU A 35 21.55 3.81 1.77
CA GLU A 35 20.80 2.66 1.25
C GLU A 35 19.37 3.08 0.86
N ASP A 36 18.84 2.44 -0.19
CA ASP A 36 17.43 2.56 -0.56
C ASP A 36 16.56 1.82 0.46
N VAL A 37 15.55 2.49 1.02
CA VAL A 37 14.65 1.91 2.02
C VAL A 37 13.21 1.97 1.51
N PRO A 38 12.54 0.82 1.29
CA PRO A 38 11.15 0.77 0.84
C PRO A 38 10.23 1.61 1.73
N GLY A 39 9.37 2.42 1.11
CA GLY A 39 8.47 3.32 1.83
C GLY A 39 9.12 4.59 2.42
N PHE A 40 10.44 4.76 2.32
CA PHE A 40 11.15 5.92 2.89
C PHE A 40 12.02 6.68 1.89
N CYS A 41 13.02 6.06 1.25
CA CYS A 41 13.94 6.75 0.33
C CYS A 41 14.42 5.85 -0.82
N LYS A 42 14.70 6.47 -1.96
CA LYS A 42 15.18 5.81 -3.19
C LYS A 42 16.09 6.74 -3.98
N ASN A 43 17.25 6.24 -4.39
CA ASN A 43 18.10 6.87 -5.39
C ASN A 43 17.71 6.37 -6.80
N ALA A 44 16.91 7.16 -7.52
CA ALA A 44 16.48 6.83 -8.87
C ALA A 44 17.40 7.44 -9.94
N THR A 45 17.78 6.63 -10.92
CA THR A 45 18.54 7.05 -12.09
C THR A 45 17.68 7.88 -13.05
N LEU A 46 18.33 8.69 -13.90
CA LEU A 46 17.63 9.44 -14.95
C LEU A 46 16.90 8.54 -15.96
N GLU A 47 17.39 7.32 -16.18
CA GLU A 47 16.74 6.35 -17.07
C GLU A 47 15.41 5.86 -16.49
N GLU A 48 15.39 5.51 -15.19
CA GLU A 48 14.16 5.15 -14.48
C GLU A 48 13.16 6.31 -14.48
N ILE A 49 13.62 7.55 -14.26
CA ILE A 49 12.77 8.73 -14.31
C ILE A 49 12.14 8.92 -15.70
N ARG A 50 12.91 8.73 -16.77
CA ARG A 50 12.41 8.80 -18.16
C ARG A 50 11.38 7.71 -18.45
N LYS A 51 11.61 6.48 -17.99
CA LYS A 51 10.66 5.37 -18.14
C LYS A 51 9.29 5.68 -17.54
N HIS A 52 9.25 6.48 -16.48
CA HIS A 52 8.01 6.94 -15.84
C HIS A 52 7.50 8.29 -16.37
N GLY A 53 7.99 8.75 -17.52
CA GLY A 53 7.53 10.00 -18.15
C GLY A 53 7.84 11.25 -17.33
N HIS A 54 8.94 11.23 -16.57
CA HIS A 54 9.38 12.32 -15.69
C HIS A 54 8.43 12.63 -14.52
N VAL A 55 7.49 11.74 -14.20
CA VAL A 55 6.58 11.93 -13.07
C VAL A 55 7.28 11.57 -11.75
N LEU A 56 7.58 12.56 -10.92
CA LEU A 56 8.38 12.41 -9.68
C LEU A 56 7.58 12.03 -8.43
N THR A 57 6.39 11.42 -8.59
CA THR A 57 5.59 11.01 -7.43
C THR A 57 6.32 9.87 -6.67
N PRO A 58 6.61 10.01 -5.36
CA PRO A 58 7.43 9.04 -4.62
C PRO A 58 6.98 7.59 -4.74
N GLY A 59 5.66 7.34 -4.73
CA GLY A 59 5.10 5.99 -4.84
C GLY A 59 5.48 5.21 -6.12
N ARG A 60 5.99 5.88 -7.16
CA ARG A 60 6.51 5.21 -8.37
C ARG A 60 7.92 4.64 -8.20
N TYR A 61 8.68 5.11 -7.20
CA TYR A 61 10.09 4.81 -7.05
C TYR A 61 10.43 4.15 -5.71
N VAL A 62 9.82 4.64 -4.63
CA VAL A 62 10.20 4.30 -3.25
C VAL A 62 9.61 2.96 -2.79
N GLY A 63 8.64 2.40 -3.53
CA GLY A 63 7.95 1.18 -3.12
C GLY A 63 7.14 1.38 -1.83
N MET A 64 6.70 0.28 -1.24
CA MET A 64 6.05 0.28 0.08
C MET A 64 6.83 -0.62 1.00
N GLU A 65 6.95 -0.20 2.26
CA GLU A 65 7.38 -1.12 3.32
C GLU A 65 6.34 -2.25 3.37
N PRO A 66 6.74 -3.53 3.33
CA PRO A 66 5.80 -4.61 3.47
C PRO A 66 5.10 -4.46 4.83
N GLU A 67 3.77 -4.34 4.81
CA GLU A 67 2.98 -4.53 6.02
C GLU A 67 3.17 -5.99 6.45
N ASP A 68 4.00 -6.20 7.47
CA ASP A 68 4.12 -7.50 8.11
C ASP A 68 2.91 -7.69 9.03
N ASP A 69 1.86 -8.31 8.49
CA ASP A 69 0.71 -8.77 9.26
C ASP A 69 0.96 -10.13 9.95
N GLY A 70 2.20 -10.61 9.90
CA GLY A 70 2.63 -11.89 10.46
C GLY A 70 2.23 -13.11 9.62
N GLU A 71 1.63 -12.92 8.43
CA GLU A 71 1.19 -13.99 7.54
C GLU A 71 1.92 -13.93 6.19
N PRO A 72 2.57 -15.03 5.73
CA PRO A 72 3.17 -15.07 4.40
C PRO A 72 2.14 -14.77 3.29
N PHE A 73 2.55 -14.00 2.28
CA PHE A 73 1.66 -13.56 1.18
C PHE A 73 0.85 -14.70 0.55
N GLU A 74 1.48 -15.83 0.27
CA GLU A 74 0.83 -17.00 -0.33
C GLU A 74 -0.24 -17.63 0.58
N GLU A 75 0.00 -17.66 1.89
CA GLU A 75 -0.95 -18.16 2.88
C GLU A 75 -2.15 -17.22 2.98
N LYS A 76 -1.89 -15.91 3.08
CA LYS A 76 -2.90 -14.85 3.10
C LYS A 76 -3.78 -14.88 1.85
N MET A 77 -3.17 -14.97 0.67
CA MET A 77 -3.92 -15.02 -0.59
C MET A 77 -4.77 -16.28 -0.69
N THR A 78 -4.25 -17.42 -0.28
CA THR A 78 -5.01 -18.68 -0.26
C THR A 78 -6.25 -18.56 0.64
N ARG A 79 -6.07 -18.02 1.86
CA ARG A 79 -7.16 -17.78 2.82
C ARG A 79 -8.20 -16.81 2.29
N LEU A 80 -7.78 -15.66 1.76
CA LEU A 80 -8.68 -14.63 1.24
C LEU A 80 -9.47 -15.12 0.02
N VAL A 81 -8.86 -15.88 -0.88
CA VAL A 81 -9.56 -16.46 -2.04
C VAL A 81 -10.58 -17.51 -1.60
N ALA A 82 -10.28 -18.32 -0.59
CA ALA A 82 -11.25 -19.27 -0.03
C ALA A 82 -12.45 -18.54 0.57
N GLN A 83 -12.19 -17.50 1.38
CA GLN A 83 -13.25 -16.67 1.99
C GLN A 83 -14.10 -15.96 0.93
N LEU A 84 -13.49 -15.43 -0.13
CA LEU A 84 -14.21 -14.80 -1.22
C LEU A 84 -15.17 -15.78 -1.92
N ARG A 85 -14.72 -17.02 -2.17
CA ARG A 85 -15.56 -18.05 -2.81
C ARG A 85 -16.75 -18.44 -1.94
N GLU A 86 -16.55 -18.54 -0.63
CA GLU A 86 -17.64 -18.79 0.32
C GLU A 86 -18.67 -17.66 0.28
N GLN A 87 -18.21 -16.41 0.34
CA GLN A 87 -19.07 -15.24 0.26
C GLN A 87 -19.83 -15.15 -1.07
N GLN A 88 -19.20 -15.51 -2.19
CA GLN A 88 -19.86 -15.57 -3.50
C GLN A 88 -20.96 -16.64 -3.53
N ALA A 89 -20.71 -17.83 -2.97
CA ALA A 89 -21.71 -18.88 -2.90
C ALA A 89 -22.90 -18.46 -2.03
N GLU A 90 -22.65 -17.77 -0.92
CA GLU A 90 -23.71 -17.24 -0.06
C GLU A 90 -24.49 -16.12 -0.74
N ALA A 91 -23.82 -15.22 -1.46
CA ALA A 91 -24.47 -14.16 -2.24
C ALA A 91 -25.43 -14.75 -3.28
N THR A 92 -25.02 -15.79 -4.03
CA THR A 92 -25.91 -16.45 -5.00
C THR A 92 -27.16 -17.02 -4.34
N LYS A 93 -27.05 -17.69 -3.19
CA LYS A 93 -28.23 -18.21 -2.47
C LYS A 93 -29.17 -17.09 -2.02
N LEU A 94 -28.59 -15.99 -1.53
CA LEU A 94 -29.38 -14.83 -1.09
C LEU A 94 -30.08 -14.18 -2.29
N ASP A 95 -29.41 -14.05 -3.43
CA ASP A 95 -30.01 -13.53 -4.67
C ASP A 95 -31.17 -14.42 -5.14
N GLU A 96 -31.02 -15.74 -5.10
CA GLU A 96 -32.09 -16.69 -5.41
C GLU A 96 -33.28 -16.55 -4.45
N ALA A 97 -33.02 -16.42 -3.14
CA ALA A 97 -34.05 -16.22 -2.14
C ALA A 97 -34.79 -14.89 -2.32
N ILE A 98 -34.06 -13.82 -2.65
CA ILE A 98 -34.63 -12.50 -2.95
C ILE A 98 -35.53 -12.60 -4.19
N ALA A 99 -35.05 -13.23 -5.26
CA ALA A 99 -35.84 -13.43 -6.48
C ALA A 99 -37.13 -14.23 -6.22
N ALA A 100 -37.04 -15.31 -5.45
CA ALA A 100 -38.21 -16.10 -5.06
C ALA A 100 -39.23 -15.29 -4.26
N ASN A 101 -38.75 -14.47 -3.31
CA ASN A 101 -39.62 -13.58 -2.53
C ASN A 101 -40.29 -12.50 -3.39
N LEU A 102 -39.54 -11.87 -4.31
CA LEU A 102 -40.09 -10.87 -5.23
C LEU A 102 -41.17 -11.47 -6.14
N LYS A 103 -40.95 -12.69 -6.64
CA LYS A 103 -41.95 -13.43 -7.42
C LYS A 103 -43.21 -13.72 -6.61
N GLY A 104 -43.06 -14.14 -5.35
CA GLY A 104 -44.19 -14.36 -4.43
C GLY A 104 -45.00 -13.10 -4.12
N LEU A 105 -44.36 -11.92 -4.16
CA LEU A 105 -45.01 -10.62 -3.98
C LEU A 105 -45.60 -10.02 -5.28
N GLY A 106 -45.42 -10.68 -6.43
CA GLY A 106 -45.90 -10.21 -7.73
C GLY A 106 -45.02 -9.16 -8.41
N TYR A 107 -43.77 -9.01 -7.96
CA TYR A 107 -42.79 -8.04 -8.50
C TYR A 107 -41.56 -8.71 -9.14
N GLY A 108 -41.49 -10.04 -9.17
CA GLY A 108 -40.44 -10.78 -9.89
C GLY A 108 -40.90 -11.18 -11.29
N GLU A 109 -39.99 -11.15 -12.27
CA GLU A 109 -40.20 -11.74 -13.60
C GLU A 109 -40.42 -13.27 -13.55
#